data_AF-A0A0K2GI12-F1
#
_entry.id   AF-A0A0K2GI12-F1
#
_cell.length_a   1.000
_cell.length_b   1.000
_cell.length_c   1.000
_cell.angle_alpha   90.00
_cell.angle_beta   90.00
_cell.angle_gamma   90.00
#
_symmetry.space_group_name_H-M   'P 1'
#
loop_
_entity.id
_entity.type
_entity.pdbx_description
1 polymer ?
#
loop_
_entity_poly.entity_id
_entity_poly.type
_entity_poly.pdbx_seq_one_letter_code
_entity_poly.pdbx_strand_id
1 'polypeptide(L)'
;MDVTEHSFRFIGCSELREILGKEAEDEKRLVELIEEVPLDSIYFHTHSYFLRHSYVERVYPNDFAQWVAMEVRDHVLGERLAVVDPFAYGNLEALRDELISVIDDHLSRTSIVPRVIFGAPFHFNQSRILEVPTGLEVTTLRAFRRALAEVEVSAIYYHVFEARHRLARAENDFSAWVREGLGLPDLAQKLQSINPYVGSLERLRSALITACDEFLAQEPAGRA
;
A
#
# COMPACT_ATOMS: atom_id res chain seq x y z
N MET A 1 0.66 -37.29 9.07
CA MET A 1 0.22 -35.89 9.20
C MET A 1 0.91 -35.17 8.07
N ASP A 2 0.20 -34.96 6.97
CA ASP A 2 0.73 -34.28 5.79
C ASP A 2 -0.40 -33.38 5.25
N VAL A 3 -0.39 -32.13 5.68
CA VAL A 3 -1.37 -31.09 5.32
C VAL A 3 -0.57 -29.79 5.23
N THR A 4 0.28 -29.61 4.22
CA THR A 4 1.11 -28.38 4.18
C THR A 4 1.48 -27.80 2.82
N GLU A 5 1.29 -28.45 1.66
CA GLU A 5 1.76 -27.85 0.39
C GLU A 5 0.72 -27.02 -0.39
N HIS A 6 -0.56 -26.99 0.01
CA HIS A 6 -1.61 -26.33 -0.80
C HIS A 6 -2.56 -25.39 -0.05
N SER A 7 -2.40 -25.20 1.26
CA SER A 7 -3.26 -24.29 2.03
C SER A 7 -2.73 -22.85 2.05
N PHE A 8 -3.64 -21.89 2.13
CA PHE A 8 -3.34 -20.48 2.37
C PHE A 8 -3.82 -20.09 3.76
N ARG A 9 -2.92 -19.48 4.52
CA ARG A 9 -3.22 -18.94 5.84
C ARG A 9 -3.32 -17.42 5.77
N PHE A 10 -4.46 -16.89 6.21
CA PHE A 10 -4.60 -15.45 6.37
C PHE A 10 -3.89 -14.97 7.63
N ILE A 11 -3.06 -13.95 7.48
CA ILE A 11 -2.36 -13.26 8.54
C ILE A 11 -2.79 -11.80 8.46
N GLY A 12 -3.36 -11.31 9.56
CA GLY A 12 -3.63 -9.88 9.77
C GLY A 12 -2.35 -9.16 10.19
N CYS A 13 -2.44 -7.85 10.35
CA CYS A 13 -1.32 -7.10 10.89
C CYS A 13 -1.72 -5.90 11.74
N SER A 14 -0.81 -5.50 12.61
CA SER A 14 -0.88 -4.26 13.37
C SER A 14 0.34 -3.39 13.09
N GLU A 15 0.16 -2.07 12.98
CA GLU A 15 1.24 -1.11 12.76
C GLU A 15 1.68 -0.49 14.08
N LEU A 16 2.96 -0.66 14.45
CA LEU A 16 3.58 0.09 15.53
C LEU A 16 4.38 1.27 14.97
N ARG A 17 3.94 2.50 15.28
CA ARG A 17 4.60 3.73 14.84
C ARG A 17 5.82 4.07 15.70
N GLU A 18 6.91 4.45 15.03
CA GLU A 18 8.14 4.98 15.62
C GLU A 18 8.39 6.40 15.08
N ILE A 19 8.63 7.34 15.99
CA ILE A 19 8.90 8.75 15.65
C ILE A 19 10.41 8.91 15.43
N LEU A 20 10.81 9.50 14.30
CA LEU A 20 12.24 9.65 13.95
C LEU A 20 12.89 10.92 14.52
N GLY A 21 12.11 11.82 15.12
CA GLY A 21 12.60 13.10 15.64
C GLY A 21 13.07 14.08 14.54
N LYS A 22 12.67 13.82 13.27
CA LYS A 22 12.94 14.67 12.11
C LYS A 22 11.66 15.37 11.69
N GLU A 23 11.71 16.68 11.51
CA GLU A 23 10.57 17.49 11.14
C GLU A 23 10.90 18.55 10.08
N ALA A 24 9.91 18.88 9.24
CA ALA A 24 10.00 19.92 8.22
C ALA A 24 8.92 20.99 8.44
N GLU A 25 9.32 22.26 8.37
CA GLU A 25 8.39 23.41 8.40
C GLU A 25 8.11 24.00 7.01
N ASP A 26 8.85 23.56 6.00
CA ASP A 26 8.74 23.99 4.62
C ASP A 26 9.12 22.87 3.65
N GLU A 27 8.82 23.07 2.37
CA GLU A 27 9.02 22.10 1.29
C GLU A 27 10.51 21.81 1.03
N LYS A 28 11.38 22.78 1.28
CA LYS A 28 12.83 22.60 1.12
C LYS A 28 13.37 21.65 2.19
N ARG A 29 12.99 21.86 3.44
CA ARG A 29 13.39 20.96 4.54
C ARG A 29 12.74 19.59 4.37
N LEU A 30 11.55 19.52 3.79
CA LEU A 30 10.88 18.26 3.47
C LEU A 30 11.74 17.42 2.53
N VAL A 31 12.18 17.96 1.39
CA VAL A 31 12.98 17.20 0.41
C VAL A 31 14.35 16.77 0.96
N GLU A 32 15.03 17.67 1.69
CA GLU A 32 16.29 17.33 2.38
C GLU A 32 16.10 16.13 3.33
N LEU A 33 14.99 16.10 4.06
CA LEU A 33 14.71 15.01 4.98
C LEU A 33 14.29 13.72 4.28
N ILE A 34 13.56 13.80 3.16
CA ILE A 34 13.20 12.62 2.33
C ILE A 34 14.46 11.90 1.84
N GLU A 35 15.51 12.64 1.47
CA GLU A 35 16.81 12.07 1.09
C GLU A 35 17.48 11.31 2.25
N GLU A 36 17.40 11.85 3.46
CA GLU A 36 18.15 11.33 4.62
C GLU A 36 17.44 10.23 5.41
N VAL A 37 16.10 10.18 5.43
CA VAL A 37 15.36 9.23 6.27
C VAL A 37 15.52 7.77 5.79
N PRO A 38 15.31 6.78 6.67
CA PRO A 38 15.23 5.37 6.25
C PRO A 38 14.11 5.16 5.21
N LEU A 39 14.26 4.14 4.35
CA LEU A 39 13.21 3.78 3.37
C LEU A 39 11.91 3.38 4.05
N ASP A 40 11.97 2.79 5.25
CA ASP A 40 10.81 2.48 6.09
C ASP A 40 9.96 3.73 6.39
N SER A 41 10.56 4.93 6.38
CA SER A 41 9.82 6.19 6.53
C SER A 41 9.07 6.57 5.25
N ILE A 42 9.68 6.34 4.08
CA ILE A 42 8.99 6.51 2.79
C ILE A 42 7.82 5.54 2.73
N TYR A 43 8.04 4.27 3.08
CA TYR A 43 6.98 3.27 3.17
C TYR A 43 5.85 3.70 4.11
N PHE A 44 6.19 4.19 5.30
CA PHE A 44 5.22 4.65 6.28
C PHE A 44 4.32 5.76 5.71
N HIS A 45 4.89 6.74 5.01
CA HIS A 45 4.18 7.93 4.55
C HIS A 45 3.45 7.75 3.21
N THR A 46 3.71 6.66 2.47
CA THR A 46 3.05 6.35 1.19
C THR A 46 2.25 5.04 1.23
N HIS A 47 2.87 3.92 1.60
CA HIS A 47 2.24 2.59 1.61
C HIS A 47 1.35 2.37 2.84
N SER A 48 1.91 2.53 4.04
CA SER A 48 1.15 2.34 5.30
C SER A 48 0.01 3.33 5.48
N TYR A 49 -0.02 4.40 4.68
CA TYR A 49 -1.15 5.32 4.61
C TYR A 49 -2.49 4.57 4.48
N PHE A 50 -2.52 3.52 3.66
CA PHE A 50 -3.71 2.73 3.39
C PHE A 50 -4.11 1.84 4.56
N LEU A 51 -3.16 1.41 5.41
CA LEU A 51 -3.45 0.70 6.66
C LEU A 51 -3.96 1.66 7.75
N ARG A 52 -3.52 2.92 7.75
CA ARG A 52 -4.02 3.94 8.70
C ARG A 52 -5.38 4.53 8.32
N HIS A 53 -5.71 4.50 7.03
CA HIS A 53 -6.94 5.06 6.46
C HIS A 53 -7.77 4.00 5.71
N SER A 54 -7.81 2.78 6.24
CA SER A 54 -8.30 1.55 5.58
C SER A 54 -9.68 1.63 4.95
N TYR A 55 -10.59 2.40 5.55
CA TYR A 55 -12.01 2.35 5.24
C TYR A 55 -12.48 3.42 4.26
N VAL A 56 -11.79 4.56 4.17
CA VAL A 56 -12.27 5.73 3.42
C VAL A 56 -11.15 6.28 2.56
N GLU A 57 -11.44 6.42 1.27
CA GLU A 57 -10.55 7.09 0.31
C GLU A 57 -10.39 8.56 0.68
N ARG A 58 -9.13 9.02 0.67
CA ARG A 58 -8.76 10.38 1.04
C ARG A 58 -8.40 11.14 -0.23
N VAL A 59 -8.60 12.47 -0.19
CA VAL A 59 -8.27 13.36 -1.32
C VAL A 59 -6.79 13.25 -1.69
N TYR A 60 -5.92 13.09 -0.69
CA TYR A 60 -4.49 12.91 -0.86
C TYR A 60 -4.11 11.50 -0.40
N PRO A 61 -3.58 10.63 -1.28
CA PRO A 61 -3.32 9.22 -1.00
C PRO A 61 -1.98 8.95 -0.30
N ASN A 62 -1.26 10.00 0.12
CA ASN A 62 -0.03 9.92 0.88
C ASN A 62 0.12 11.13 1.81
N ASP A 63 0.92 10.99 2.86
CA ASP A 63 1.09 12.02 3.88
C ASP A 63 1.80 13.27 3.34
N PHE A 64 2.72 13.12 2.38
CA PHE A 64 3.46 14.24 1.80
C PHE A 64 2.53 15.19 1.05
N ALA A 65 1.72 14.65 0.13
CA ALA A 65 0.71 15.38 -0.61
C ALA A 65 -0.30 16.05 0.33
N GLN A 66 -0.76 15.31 1.35
CA GLN A 66 -1.71 15.82 2.33
C GLN A 66 -1.11 17.01 3.11
N TRP A 67 0.12 16.89 3.59
CA TRP A 67 0.75 17.94 4.39
C TRP A 67 1.03 19.21 3.58
N VAL A 68 1.61 19.07 2.39
CA VAL A 68 1.90 20.21 1.50
C VAL A 68 0.60 20.97 1.17
N ALA A 69 -0.46 20.25 0.81
CA ALA A 69 -1.72 20.89 0.46
C ALA A 69 -2.44 21.54 1.66
N MET A 70 -2.37 20.92 2.84
CA MET A 70 -3.22 21.32 3.98
C MET A 70 -2.52 22.24 4.97
N GLU A 71 -1.24 22.00 5.25
CA GLU A 71 -0.46 22.72 6.25
C GLU A 71 0.36 23.86 5.62
N VAL A 72 1.01 23.59 4.47
CA VAL A 72 1.79 24.59 3.71
C VAL A 72 0.90 25.43 2.80
N ARG A 73 -0.26 24.89 2.38
CA ARG A 73 -1.23 25.50 1.44
C ARG A 73 -0.72 25.62 -0.01
N ASP A 74 0.25 24.80 -0.39
CA ASP A 74 0.65 24.66 -1.80
C ASP A 74 -0.18 23.53 -2.44
N HIS A 75 -1.33 23.91 -2.98
CA HIS A 75 -2.21 22.95 -3.67
C HIS A 75 -1.59 22.37 -4.93
N VAL A 76 -0.68 23.11 -5.60
CA VAL A 76 -0.06 22.67 -6.85
C VAL A 76 0.90 21.53 -6.58
N LEU A 77 1.82 21.69 -5.62
CA LEU A 77 2.72 20.60 -5.24
C LEU A 77 1.95 19.45 -4.59
N GLY A 78 0.94 19.76 -3.77
CA GLY A 78 0.05 18.76 -3.18
C GLY A 78 -0.60 17.84 -4.22
N GLU A 79 -1.17 18.39 -5.30
CA GLU A 79 -1.75 17.61 -6.41
C GLU A 79 -0.69 16.80 -7.16
N ARG A 80 0.49 17.39 -7.42
CA ARG A 80 1.59 16.68 -8.09
C ARG A 80 2.10 15.49 -7.29
N LEU A 81 2.19 15.62 -5.96
CA LEU A 81 2.55 14.51 -5.08
C LEU A 81 1.42 13.49 -4.94
N ALA A 82 0.17 13.89 -5.12
CA ALA A 82 -0.99 12.99 -5.04
C ALA A 82 -1.04 12.00 -6.22
N VAL A 83 -0.53 12.38 -7.39
CA VAL A 83 -0.51 11.51 -8.58
C VAL A 83 0.66 10.52 -8.60
N VAL A 84 1.61 10.63 -7.67
CA VAL A 84 2.71 9.66 -7.54
C VAL A 84 2.14 8.35 -6.98
N ASP A 85 2.05 7.34 -7.84
CA ASP A 85 1.50 6.02 -7.51
C ASP A 85 2.62 5.05 -7.10
N PRO A 86 2.68 4.59 -5.83
CA PRO A 86 3.69 3.62 -5.39
C PRO A 86 3.66 2.30 -6.17
N PHE A 87 2.53 1.93 -6.81
CA PHE A 87 2.44 0.74 -7.64
C PHE A 87 3.38 0.77 -8.86
N ALA A 88 3.64 1.96 -9.39
CA ALA A 88 4.41 2.17 -10.62
C ALA A 88 5.92 1.97 -10.42
N TYR A 89 6.39 1.85 -9.17
CA TYR A 89 7.80 1.77 -8.83
C TYR A 89 8.18 0.35 -8.37
N GLY A 90 9.37 -0.10 -8.77
CA GLY A 90 9.87 -1.43 -8.45
C GLY A 90 10.41 -1.58 -7.02
N ASN A 91 10.81 -0.47 -6.39
CA ASN A 91 11.35 -0.41 -5.04
C ASN A 91 11.13 1.00 -4.43
N LEU A 92 11.45 1.12 -3.13
CA LEU A 92 11.23 2.35 -2.37
C LEU A 92 12.24 3.45 -2.71
N GLU A 93 13.43 3.09 -3.17
CA GLU A 93 14.45 4.04 -3.64
C GLU A 93 13.94 4.78 -4.88
N ALA A 94 13.41 4.07 -5.87
CA ALA A 94 12.84 4.68 -7.06
C ALA A 94 11.63 5.57 -6.74
N LEU A 95 10.80 5.15 -5.77
CA LEU A 95 9.69 5.98 -5.28
C LEU A 95 10.20 7.25 -4.58
N ARG A 96 11.25 7.13 -3.76
CA ARG A 96 11.89 8.27 -3.09
C ARG A 96 12.45 9.25 -4.12
N ASP A 97 13.16 8.75 -5.12
CA ASP A 97 13.75 9.57 -6.18
C ASP A 97 12.68 10.34 -6.97
N GLU A 98 11.53 9.71 -7.24
CA GLU A 98 10.39 10.41 -7.84
C GLU A 98 9.88 11.54 -6.93
N LEU A 99 9.64 11.25 -5.64
CA LEU A 99 9.13 12.23 -4.70
C LEU A 99 10.07 13.45 -4.62
N ILE A 100 11.38 13.22 -4.56
CA ILE A 100 12.41 14.26 -4.59
C ILE A 100 12.32 15.05 -5.90
N SER A 101 12.32 14.35 -7.04
CA SER A 101 12.25 14.96 -8.38
C SER A 101 11.03 15.88 -8.53
N VAL A 102 9.86 15.45 -8.05
CA VAL A 102 8.62 16.25 -8.09
C VAL A 102 8.74 17.52 -7.25
N ILE A 103 9.30 17.42 -6.04
CA ILE A 103 9.48 18.57 -5.14
C ILE A 103 10.55 19.53 -5.70
N ASP A 104 11.68 19.01 -6.15
CA ASP A 104 12.78 19.82 -6.70
C ASP A 104 12.37 20.57 -7.97
N ASP A 105 11.68 19.93 -8.91
CA ASP A 105 11.17 20.62 -10.10
C ASP A 105 10.19 21.74 -9.71
N HIS A 106 9.33 21.51 -8.71
CA HIS A 106 8.44 22.55 -8.19
C HIS A 106 9.21 23.72 -7.56
N LEU A 107 10.17 23.42 -6.69
CA LEU A 107 10.98 24.43 -6.02
C LEU A 107 11.84 25.24 -7.00
N SER A 108 12.32 24.63 -8.09
CA SER A 108 13.11 25.31 -9.12
C SER A 108 12.36 26.45 -9.83
N ARG A 109 11.02 26.39 -9.81
CA ARG A 109 10.11 27.37 -10.43
C ARG A 109 9.50 28.33 -9.40
N THR A 110 9.86 28.16 -8.13
CA THR A 110 9.23 28.85 -7.01
C THR A 110 10.15 29.94 -6.48
N SER A 111 9.67 31.19 -6.54
CA SER A 111 10.49 32.37 -6.18
C SER A 111 10.69 32.51 -4.66
N ILE A 112 9.67 32.10 -3.89
CA ILE A 112 9.64 32.16 -2.43
C ILE A 112 9.07 30.82 -1.97
N VAL A 113 9.87 30.05 -1.25
CA VAL A 113 9.47 28.71 -0.77
C VAL A 113 8.33 28.87 0.26
N PRO A 114 7.15 28.26 0.00
CA PRO A 114 6.06 28.22 0.96
C PRO A 114 6.48 27.52 2.25
N ARG A 115 5.97 28.00 3.37
CA ARG A 115 6.22 27.40 4.69
C ARG A 115 4.94 27.37 5.49
N VAL A 116 4.91 26.53 6.52
CA VAL A 116 3.82 26.48 7.48
C VAL A 116 3.72 27.82 8.22
N ILE A 117 2.53 28.43 8.20
CA ILE A 117 2.24 29.69 8.92
C ILE A 117 1.29 29.46 10.11
N PHE A 118 0.24 28.65 9.90
CA PHE A 118 -0.79 28.38 10.92
C PHE A 118 -1.06 26.87 11.13
N GLY A 119 -0.20 26.01 10.57
CA GLY A 119 -0.33 24.55 10.58
C GLY A 119 0.70 23.86 11.46
N ALA A 120 0.78 22.54 11.32
CA ALA A 120 1.79 21.70 11.98
C ALA A 120 2.98 21.39 11.05
N PRO A 121 4.21 21.23 11.59
CA PRO A 121 5.31 20.71 10.80
C PRO A 121 5.05 19.27 10.35
N PHE A 122 5.71 18.85 9.27
CA PHE A 122 5.71 17.45 8.85
C PHE A 122 6.59 16.67 9.81
N HIS A 123 6.08 15.59 10.38
CA HIS A 123 6.88 14.70 11.24
C HIS A 123 7.18 13.39 10.51
N PHE A 124 8.46 13.09 10.35
CA PHE A 124 8.89 11.81 9.79
C PHE A 124 8.74 10.71 10.84
N ASN A 125 8.09 9.64 10.40
CA ASN A 125 7.87 8.43 11.19
C ASN A 125 8.26 7.23 10.35
N GLN A 126 8.49 6.11 11.01
CA GLN A 126 8.52 4.80 10.39
C GLN A 126 7.61 3.85 11.17
N SER A 127 7.44 2.63 10.70
CA SER A 127 6.70 1.63 11.46
C SER A 127 7.28 0.25 11.38
N ARG A 128 6.86 -0.58 12.34
CA ARG A 128 7.06 -2.02 12.35
C ARG A 128 5.70 -2.68 12.24
N ILE A 129 5.58 -3.59 11.27
CA ILE A 129 4.39 -4.39 11.09
C ILE A 129 4.50 -5.64 11.96
N LEU A 130 3.50 -5.87 12.80
CA LEU A 130 3.38 -7.05 13.64
C LEU A 130 2.35 -8.00 13.04
N GLU A 131 2.70 -9.26 12.89
CA GLU A 131 1.80 -10.30 12.40
C GLU A 131 0.74 -10.64 13.43
N VAL A 132 -0.51 -10.73 12.99
CA VAL A 132 -1.66 -11.11 13.80
C VAL A 132 -2.26 -12.38 13.20
N PRO A 133 -2.05 -13.56 13.81
CA PRO A 133 -2.62 -14.80 13.33
C PRO A 133 -4.16 -14.72 13.33
N THR A 134 -4.79 -14.93 12.18
CA THR A 134 -6.26 -14.94 12.10
C THR A 134 -6.86 -16.30 12.48
N GLY A 135 -6.04 -17.36 12.43
CA GLY A 135 -6.49 -18.75 12.57
C GLY A 135 -7.23 -19.28 11.34
N LEU A 136 -7.43 -18.45 10.30
CA LEU A 136 -8.16 -18.82 9.09
C LEU A 136 -7.21 -19.44 8.06
N GLU A 137 -7.53 -20.65 7.64
CA GLU A 137 -6.78 -21.41 6.66
C GLU A 137 -7.75 -21.97 5.60
N VAL A 138 -7.36 -21.87 4.33
CA VAL A 138 -8.20 -22.24 3.19
C VAL A 138 -7.41 -23.06 2.19
N THR A 139 -8.09 -23.97 1.49
CA THR A 139 -7.46 -24.86 0.49
C THR A 139 -8.10 -24.78 -0.89
N THR A 140 -9.16 -23.99 -1.04
CA THR A 140 -9.91 -23.87 -2.30
C THR A 140 -10.19 -22.42 -2.63
N LEU A 141 -10.34 -22.09 -3.92
CA LEU A 141 -10.70 -20.75 -4.36
C LEU A 141 -12.02 -20.26 -3.73
N ARG A 142 -13.00 -21.15 -3.59
CA ARG A 142 -14.30 -20.81 -2.98
C ARG A 142 -14.16 -20.46 -1.50
N ALA A 143 -13.33 -21.20 -0.75
CA ALA A 143 -13.03 -20.88 0.64
C ALA A 143 -12.22 -19.59 0.77
N PHE A 144 -11.22 -19.38 -0.09
CA PHE A 144 -10.44 -18.14 -0.17
C PHE A 144 -11.32 -16.91 -0.45
N ARG A 145 -12.22 -17.00 -1.43
CA ARG A 145 -13.18 -15.93 -1.73
C ARG A 145 -14.09 -15.62 -0.54
N ARG A 146 -14.58 -16.62 0.18
CA ARG A 146 -15.39 -16.41 1.41
C ARG A 146 -14.55 -15.76 2.49
N ALA A 147 -13.33 -16.25 2.70
CA ALA A 147 -12.38 -15.68 3.65
C ALA A 147 -12.09 -14.20 3.37
N LEU A 148 -11.85 -13.81 2.11
CA LEU A 148 -11.69 -12.41 1.72
C LEU A 148 -12.86 -11.51 2.14
N ALA A 149 -14.09 -12.04 2.17
CA ALA A 149 -15.28 -11.29 2.60
C ALA A 149 -15.38 -11.14 4.13
N GLU A 150 -14.69 -11.98 4.90
CA GLU A 150 -14.84 -12.07 6.37
C GLU A 150 -13.63 -11.53 7.13
N VAL A 151 -12.42 -11.63 6.56
CA VAL A 151 -11.19 -11.18 7.24
C VAL A 151 -11.19 -9.67 7.48
N GLU A 152 -10.46 -9.22 8.49
CA GLU A 152 -10.23 -7.79 8.69
C GLU A 152 -9.28 -7.25 7.60
N VAL A 153 -9.44 -5.98 7.21
CA VAL A 153 -8.71 -5.38 6.07
C VAL A 153 -7.20 -5.36 6.25
N SER A 154 -6.67 -5.40 7.47
CA SER A 154 -5.24 -5.56 7.71
C SER A 154 -4.69 -6.87 7.15
N ALA A 155 -5.49 -7.94 7.07
CA ALA A 155 -5.04 -9.16 6.42
C ALA A 155 -4.87 -8.99 4.91
N ILE A 156 -5.74 -8.20 4.31
CA ILE A 156 -5.64 -7.82 2.89
C ILE A 156 -4.41 -6.92 2.70
N TYR A 157 -4.20 -5.94 3.59
CA TYR A 157 -2.99 -5.11 3.56
C TYR A 157 -1.73 -5.96 3.67
N TYR A 158 -1.66 -6.86 4.65
CA TYR A 158 -0.50 -7.70 4.91
C TYR A 158 -0.13 -8.57 3.70
N HIS A 159 -1.12 -9.19 3.06
CA HIS A 159 -0.87 -10.10 1.95
C HIS A 159 -0.71 -9.41 0.59
N VAL A 160 -1.14 -8.15 0.44
CA VAL A 160 -1.05 -7.41 -0.82
C VAL A 160 0.06 -6.35 -0.82
N PHE A 161 0.11 -5.50 0.20
CA PHE A 161 1.09 -4.41 0.33
C PHE A 161 2.36 -4.91 0.99
N GLU A 162 2.22 -5.40 2.23
CA GLU A 162 3.38 -5.78 3.04
C GLU A 162 4.14 -6.95 2.41
N ALA A 163 3.45 -7.89 1.77
CA ALA A 163 4.08 -8.97 1.03
C ALA A 163 5.07 -8.47 -0.04
N ARG A 164 4.75 -7.39 -0.77
CA ARG A 164 5.65 -6.84 -1.78
C ARG A 164 6.91 -6.23 -1.16
N HIS A 165 6.74 -5.55 -0.03
CA HIS A 165 7.85 -4.96 0.72
C HIS A 165 8.72 -6.04 1.38
N ARG A 166 8.11 -6.92 2.18
CA ARG A 166 8.75 -8.04 2.89
C ARG A 166 9.50 -9.00 1.97
N LEU A 167 8.94 -9.31 0.80
CA LEU A 167 9.51 -10.28 -0.14
C LEU A 167 10.36 -9.63 -1.24
N ALA A 168 10.44 -8.29 -1.27
CA ALA A 168 11.14 -7.52 -2.31
C ALA A 168 10.80 -7.98 -3.75
N ARG A 169 9.54 -8.34 -3.99
CA ARG A 169 9.05 -8.82 -5.30
C ARG A 169 7.70 -8.19 -5.64
N ALA A 170 7.40 -8.10 -6.93
CA ALA A 170 6.15 -7.52 -7.41
C ALA A 170 4.90 -8.39 -7.12
N GLU A 171 5.09 -9.70 -7.01
CA GLU A 171 3.99 -10.64 -6.77
C GLU A 171 3.57 -10.67 -5.29
N ASN A 172 2.27 -10.54 -5.03
CA ASN A 172 1.71 -10.58 -3.70
C ASN A 172 1.34 -12.01 -3.28
N ASP A 173 1.11 -12.24 -1.98
CA ASP A 173 0.89 -13.57 -1.41
C ASP A 173 -0.35 -14.25 -2.02
N PHE A 174 -1.42 -13.49 -2.31
CA PHE A 174 -2.63 -14.02 -2.92
C PHE A 174 -2.38 -14.52 -4.35
N SER A 175 -1.75 -13.69 -5.19
CA SER A 175 -1.42 -14.09 -6.57
C SER A 175 -0.47 -15.27 -6.60
N ALA A 176 0.54 -15.31 -5.72
CA ALA A 176 1.49 -16.40 -5.64
C ALA A 176 0.79 -17.72 -5.27
N TRP A 177 -0.04 -17.72 -4.22
CA TRP A 177 -0.77 -18.93 -3.81
C TRP A 177 -1.80 -19.39 -4.84
N VAL A 178 -2.54 -18.47 -5.48
CA VAL A 178 -3.49 -18.85 -6.53
C VAL A 178 -2.76 -19.48 -7.73
N ARG A 179 -1.55 -19.01 -8.05
CA ARG A 179 -0.72 -19.59 -9.12
C ARG A 179 -0.21 -20.96 -8.76
N GLU A 180 0.47 -21.08 -7.62
CA GLU A 180 1.26 -22.26 -7.25
C GLU A 180 0.43 -23.27 -6.46
N GLY A 181 -0.35 -22.79 -5.49
CA GLY A 181 -1.19 -23.62 -4.62
C GLY A 181 -2.44 -24.16 -5.29
N LEU A 182 -3.09 -23.36 -6.15
CA LEU A 182 -4.30 -23.78 -6.87
C LEU A 182 -4.07 -24.13 -8.34
N GLY A 183 -2.91 -23.79 -8.92
CA GLY A 183 -2.64 -24.04 -10.33
C GLY A 183 -3.47 -23.16 -11.28
N LEU A 184 -3.85 -21.94 -10.86
CA LEU A 184 -4.72 -21.03 -11.61
C LEU A 184 -3.96 -19.77 -12.09
N PRO A 185 -3.05 -19.89 -13.08
CA PRO A 185 -2.16 -18.80 -13.48
C PRO A 185 -2.90 -17.57 -14.06
N ASP A 186 -4.02 -17.77 -14.74
CA ASP A 186 -4.81 -16.68 -15.34
C ASP A 186 -5.47 -15.81 -14.26
N LEU A 187 -6.04 -16.45 -13.23
CA LEU A 187 -6.58 -15.73 -12.08
C LEU A 187 -5.46 -15.04 -11.30
N ALA A 188 -4.34 -15.72 -11.08
CA ALA A 188 -3.19 -15.12 -10.41
C ALA A 188 -2.70 -13.85 -11.11
N GLN A 189 -2.59 -13.86 -12.44
CA GLN A 189 -2.22 -12.68 -13.22
C GLN A 189 -3.26 -11.56 -13.07
N LYS A 190 -4.55 -11.90 -13.09
CA LYS A 190 -5.61 -10.93 -12.87
C LYS A 190 -5.52 -10.29 -11.48
N LEU A 191 -5.35 -11.09 -10.43
CA LEU A 191 -5.20 -10.59 -9.06
C LEU A 191 -3.95 -9.71 -8.91
N GLN A 192 -2.83 -10.09 -9.54
CA GLN A 192 -1.60 -9.30 -9.54
C GLN A 192 -1.76 -7.95 -10.24
N SER A 193 -2.61 -7.87 -11.28
CA SER A 193 -2.86 -6.64 -12.05
C SER A 193 -3.73 -5.60 -11.33
N ILE A 194 -4.39 -5.98 -10.22
CA ILE A 194 -5.20 -5.05 -9.44
C ILE A 194 -4.26 -4.07 -8.74
N ASN A 195 -4.33 -2.79 -9.13
CA ASN A 195 -3.60 -1.74 -8.45
C ASN A 195 -4.20 -1.51 -7.05
N PRO A 196 -3.45 -1.79 -5.97
CA PRO A 196 -3.98 -1.71 -4.61
C PRO A 196 -4.05 -0.27 -4.08
N TYR A 197 -3.45 0.71 -4.75
CA TYR A 197 -3.45 2.13 -4.35
C TYR A 197 -4.66 2.91 -4.91
N VAL A 198 -5.57 2.24 -5.63
CA VAL A 198 -6.80 2.86 -6.12
C VAL A 198 -7.92 2.69 -5.09
N GLY A 199 -8.23 3.78 -4.38
CA GLY A 199 -9.32 3.87 -3.41
C GLY A 199 -8.93 3.40 -2.00
N SER A 200 -9.76 2.56 -1.37
CA SER A 200 -9.55 2.06 -0.01
C SER A 200 -9.24 0.56 0.02
N LEU A 201 -8.82 0.03 1.17
CA LEU A 201 -8.62 -1.42 1.33
C LEU A 201 -9.92 -2.21 1.14
N GLU A 202 -11.07 -1.62 1.42
CA GLU A 202 -12.38 -2.23 1.12
C GLU A 202 -12.69 -2.25 -0.39
N ARG A 203 -12.24 -1.23 -1.13
CA ARG A 203 -12.34 -1.25 -2.59
C ARG A 203 -11.43 -2.33 -3.19
N LEU A 204 -10.21 -2.48 -2.65
CA LEU A 204 -9.31 -3.57 -3.01
C LEU A 204 -9.93 -4.94 -2.69
N ARG A 205 -10.50 -5.14 -1.50
CA ARG A 205 -11.25 -6.35 -1.13
C ARG A 205 -12.31 -6.68 -2.17
N SER A 206 -13.11 -5.69 -2.53
CA SER A 206 -14.19 -5.83 -3.51
C SER A 206 -13.64 -6.26 -4.88
N ALA A 207 -12.56 -5.63 -5.35
CA ALA A 207 -11.91 -6.02 -6.61
C ALA A 207 -11.36 -7.45 -6.60
N LEU A 208 -10.75 -7.88 -5.51
CA LEU A 208 -10.26 -9.26 -5.32
C LEU A 208 -11.42 -10.27 -5.35
N ILE A 209 -12.52 -9.98 -4.64
CA ILE A 209 -13.72 -10.82 -4.61
C ILE A 209 -14.35 -10.91 -6.00
N THR A 210 -14.51 -9.78 -6.70
CA THR A 210 -15.04 -9.74 -8.07
C THR A 210 -14.18 -10.58 -9.02
N ALA A 211 -12.85 -10.48 -8.94
CA ALA A 211 -11.96 -11.30 -9.75
C ALA A 211 -12.17 -12.81 -9.50
N CYS A 212 -12.34 -13.21 -8.24
CA CYS A 212 -12.65 -14.59 -7.88
C CYS A 212 -14.03 -15.05 -8.36
N ASP A 213 -15.06 -14.21 -8.19
CA ASP A 213 -16.44 -14.52 -8.58
C ASP A 213 -16.57 -14.71 -10.09
N GLU A 214 -15.94 -13.83 -10.87
CA GLU A 214 -15.93 -13.93 -12.33
C GLU A 214 -15.23 -15.20 -12.81
N PHE A 215 -14.14 -15.61 -12.15
CA PHE A 215 -13.43 -16.85 -12.46
C PHE A 215 -14.30 -18.08 -12.13
N LEU A 216 -14.90 -18.11 -10.94
CA LEU A 216 -15.78 -19.20 -10.50
C LEU A 216 -17.04 -19.34 -11.35
N ALA A 217 -17.53 -18.25 -11.96
CA ALA A 217 -18.66 -18.28 -12.88
C ALA A 217 -18.30 -18.85 -14.27
N GLN A 218 -17.03 -18.77 -14.65
CA GLN A 218 -16.51 -19.30 -15.93
C GLN A 218 -16.11 -20.78 -15.83
N GLU A 219 -15.89 -21.31 -14.63
CA GLU A 219 -15.68 -22.75 -14.43
C GLU A 219 -16.97 -23.53 -14.71
N PRO A 220 -17.00 -24.44 -15.71
CA PRO A 220 -18.12 -25.38 -15.82
C PRO A 220 -18.16 -26.24 -14.57
N ALA A 221 -19.35 -26.43 -13.99
CA ALA A 221 -19.58 -27.28 -12.83
C ALA A 221 -19.10 -28.73 -13.10
N GLY A 222 -17.83 -29.04 -12.82
CA GLY A 222 -17.29 -30.32 -13.27
C GLY A 222 -15.84 -30.66 -12.94
N ARG A 223 -15.18 -29.98 -11.99
CA ARG A 223 -13.94 -30.48 -11.39
C ARG A 223 -14.01 -30.31 -9.87
N ALA A 224 -14.53 -31.36 -9.23
CA ALA A 224 -14.42 -31.63 -7.80
C ALA A 224 -13.29 -32.65 -7.57
#